data_AF-A0A973D5T1-F1
#
_entry.id   AF-A0A973D5T1-F1
#
_cell.length_a   1.000
_cell.length_b   1.000
_cell.length_c   1.000
_cell.angle_alpha   90.00
_cell.angle_beta   90.00
_cell.angle_gamma   90.00
#
_symmetry.space_group_name_H-M   'P 1'
#
loop_
_entity.id
_entity.type
_entity.pdbx_description
1 polymer ?
#
loop_
_entity_poly.entity_id
_entity_poly.type
_entity_poly.pdbx_seq_one_letter_code
_entity_poly.pdbx_strand_id
1 'polypeptide(L)'
;MIVALILLLLWATPLSGQVPPPPFIGGYDCVIRDEATASVEAGILLIGELGCTSCHAPSSKDNPWLRPRQAPRLDSVAQRIDPFHLVDFIGDPASTHAGTVMPEMLSHLKELDRQVAVRRLVAYLVDRSKTSWQRSVPDRVAIEEGERLYHQVGCVSCHEPLGAAATAPAHSNRLTGRVEHWSQPQLTRFLRDPHSSRPSGRMPSLGLSHREADAIAHFLLRETRIAA
;
A
#
# COMPACT_ATOMS: atom_id res chain seq x y z
N MET A 1 15.47 34.55 50.33
CA MET A 1 14.86 35.64 49.54
C MET A 1 15.87 36.00 48.45
N ILE A 2 15.70 35.85 47.13
CA ILE A 2 14.68 35.43 46.16
C ILE A 2 15.54 35.00 44.95
N VAL A 3 15.72 33.70 44.69
CA VAL A 3 15.06 32.91 43.63
C VAL A 3 15.08 33.56 42.23
N ALA A 4 15.92 32.97 41.37
CA ALA A 4 15.73 32.61 39.96
C ALA A 4 15.17 33.63 38.95
N LEU A 5 15.95 33.93 37.90
CA LEU A 5 15.42 34.14 36.55
C LEU A 5 16.53 33.97 35.48
N ILE A 6 16.94 32.73 35.24
CA ILE A 6 17.64 32.36 34.00
C ILE A 6 16.53 31.99 33.00
N LEU A 7 16.33 32.87 32.02
CA LEU A 7 15.38 32.70 30.91
C LEU A 7 15.92 31.59 29.99
N LEU A 8 15.58 30.33 30.31
CA LEU A 8 15.71 29.20 29.40
C LEU A 8 14.70 29.41 28.27
N LEU A 9 15.14 30.07 27.19
CA LEU A 9 14.50 30.00 25.89
C LEU A 9 14.63 28.55 25.38
N LEU A 10 13.69 27.71 25.81
CA LEU A 10 13.37 26.43 25.18
C LEU A 10 12.87 26.73 23.77
N TRP A 11 13.79 26.78 22.81
CA TRP A 11 13.42 26.62 21.41
C TRP A 11 12.97 25.17 21.28
N ALA A 12 11.65 24.97 21.37
CA ALA A 12 11.01 23.77 20.87
C ALA A 12 11.29 23.75 19.37
N THR A 13 12.42 23.15 18.99
CA THR A 13 12.59 22.66 17.63
C THR A 13 11.48 21.64 17.44
N PRO A 14 10.57 21.83 16.47
CA PRO A 14 9.68 20.75 16.12
C PRO A 14 10.61 19.66 15.59
N LEU A 15 10.73 18.56 16.34
CA LEU A 15 11.10 17.25 15.82
C LEU A 15 9.98 16.80 14.87
N SER A 16 9.77 17.55 13.78
CA SER A 16 8.93 17.14 12.68
C SER A 16 9.88 16.68 11.58
N GLY A 17 10.34 15.47 11.80
CA GLY A 17 11.18 14.71 10.89
C GLY A 17 10.99 13.25 11.22
N GLN A 18 9.73 12.79 11.34
CA GLN A 18 9.46 11.36 11.26
C GLN A 18 9.99 10.93 9.88
N VAL A 19 11.15 10.29 9.87
CA VAL A 19 11.63 9.59 8.68
C VAL A 19 10.54 8.58 8.34
N PRO A 20 9.96 8.63 7.13
CA PRO A 20 8.92 7.68 6.76
C PRO A 20 9.47 6.26 6.91
N PRO A 21 8.65 5.31 7.37
CA PRO A 21 9.11 3.95 7.58
C PRO A 21 9.68 3.40 6.27
N PRO A 22 10.83 2.70 6.32
CA PRO A 22 11.47 2.17 5.13
C PRO A 22 10.54 1.19 4.39
N PRO A 23 10.75 0.98 3.09
CA PRO A 23 9.98 -0.01 2.32
C PRO A 23 10.05 -1.39 2.99
N PHE A 24 8.92 -2.08 3.08
CA PHE A 24 8.86 -3.41 3.69
C PHE A 24 9.06 -4.54 2.66
N ILE A 25 10.14 -5.29 2.83
CA ILE A 25 10.58 -6.37 1.95
C ILE A 25 10.56 -7.69 2.75
N GLY A 26 9.46 -8.43 2.60
CA GLY A 26 9.10 -9.58 3.46
C GLY A 26 10.06 -10.79 3.50
N GLY A 27 11.17 -10.80 2.76
CA GLY A 27 12.27 -11.75 2.95
C GLY A 27 13.48 -11.15 3.65
N TYR A 28 13.75 -9.86 3.41
CA TYR A 28 14.86 -9.14 4.02
C TYR A 28 14.56 -8.78 5.46
N ASP A 29 13.42 -8.11 5.70
CA ASP A 29 13.03 -7.60 7.01
C ASP A 29 12.69 -8.69 8.03
N CYS A 30 12.28 -9.87 7.56
CA CYS A 30 11.88 -10.97 8.42
C CYS A 30 12.99 -11.97 8.73
N VAL A 31 14.05 -12.04 7.91
CA VAL A 31 15.06 -13.11 7.99
C VAL A 31 16.49 -12.59 8.06
N ILE A 32 16.81 -11.50 7.34
CA ILE A 32 18.21 -11.13 7.05
C ILE A 32 18.63 -9.80 7.71
N ARG A 33 17.68 -9.01 8.23
CA ARG A 33 17.93 -7.67 8.74
C ARG A 33 18.96 -7.58 9.89
N ASP A 34 19.09 -8.63 10.69
CA ASP A 34 19.93 -8.65 11.90
C ASP A 34 21.35 -9.21 11.65
N GLU A 35 21.70 -9.58 10.40
CA GLU A 35 23.05 -10.00 10.05
C GLU A 35 23.95 -8.77 9.83
N ALA A 36 24.90 -8.53 10.74
CA ALA A 36 25.84 -7.41 10.68
C ALA A 36 26.90 -7.53 9.57
N THR A 37 26.86 -8.60 8.77
CA THR A 37 27.82 -8.90 7.70
C THR A 37 27.19 -8.71 6.33
N ALA A 38 27.98 -8.21 5.38
CA ALA A 38 27.55 -8.09 3.99
C ALA A 38 27.11 -9.47 3.44
N SER A 39 25.83 -9.62 3.10
CA SER A 39 25.26 -10.82 2.47
C SER A 39 24.99 -10.56 0.99
N VAL A 40 25.55 -11.42 0.13
CA VAL A 40 25.31 -11.37 -1.32
C VAL A 40 23.87 -11.75 -1.62
N GLU A 41 23.32 -12.72 -0.88
CA GLU A 41 21.95 -13.21 -0.99
C GLU A 41 20.95 -12.09 -0.66
N ALA A 42 21.20 -11.33 0.41
CA ALA A 42 20.42 -10.14 0.75
C ALA A 42 20.45 -9.10 -0.38
N GLY A 43 21.65 -8.85 -0.94
CA GLY A 43 21.82 -7.94 -2.07
C GLY A 43 21.03 -8.37 -3.31
N ILE A 44 21.06 -9.66 -3.67
CA ILE A 44 20.29 -10.21 -4.79
C ILE A 44 18.79 -10.03 -4.56
N LEU A 45 18.30 -10.33 -3.35
CA LEU A 45 16.90 -10.15 -2.98
C LEU A 45 16.48 -8.67 -3.12
N LEU A 46 17.27 -7.75 -2.56
CA LEU A 46 16.99 -6.31 -2.60
C LEU A 46 16.97 -5.77 -4.03
N ILE A 47 17.92 -6.17 -4.89
CA ILE A 47 17.97 -5.74 -6.30
C ILE A 47 16.70 -6.15 -7.04
N GLY A 48 16.17 -7.35 -6.77
CA GLY A 48 14.92 -7.84 -7.35
C GLY A 48 13.67 -7.13 -6.81
N GLU A 49 13.55 -7.03 -5.48
CA GLU A 49 12.37 -6.49 -4.79
C GLU A 49 12.22 -4.97 -4.91
N LEU A 50 13.34 -4.23 -4.95
CA LEU A 50 13.37 -2.79 -5.24
C LEU A 50 13.32 -2.48 -6.74
N GLY A 51 13.37 -3.51 -7.59
CA GLY A 51 13.18 -3.38 -9.03
C GLY A 51 14.32 -2.64 -9.75
N CYS A 52 15.54 -2.61 -9.22
CA CYS A 52 16.68 -1.90 -9.82
C CYS A 52 16.92 -2.30 -11.28
N THR A 53 16.71 -3.58 -11.60
CA THR A 53 16.89 -4.14 -12.95
C THR A 53 15.81 -3.74 -13.95
N SER A 54 14.77 -3.01 -13.51
CA SER A 54 13.78 -2.42 -14.41
C SER A 54 14.37 -1.25 -15.23
N CYS A 55 15.41 -0.60 -14.71
CA CYS A 55 16.11 0.50 -15.37
C CYS A 55 17.59 0.19 -15.63
N HIS A 56 18.26 -0.56 -14.74
CA HIS A 56 19.67 -0.88 -14.86
C HIS A 56 19.87 -2.30 -15.39
N ALA A 57 20.44 -2.44 -16.59
CA ALA A 57 20.71 -3.74 -17.17
C ALA A 57 21.78 -4.50 -16.34
N PRO A 58 21.52 -5.75 -15.91
CA PRO A 58 22.54 -6.56 -15.26
C PRO A 58 23.64 -6.94 -16.28
N SER A 59 24.89 -6.93 -15.86
CA SER A 59 26.05 -7.25 -16.73
C SER A 59 25.99 -8.67 -17.30
N SER A 60 25.35 -9.61 -16.59
CA SER A 60 25.01 -10.94 -17.10
C SER A 60 23.55 -10.97 -17.51
N LYS A 61 23.28 -11.09 -18.82
CA LYS A 61 21.92 -11.16 -19.38
C LYS A 61 21.09 -12.34 -18.86
N ASP A 62 21.73 -13.34 -18.25
CA ASP A 62 21.11 -14.61 -17.86
C ASP A 62 21.35 -14.97 -16.39
N ASN A 63 21.08 -14.04 -15.45
CA ASN A 63 20.96 -14.46 -14.05
C ASN A 63 19.50 -14.82 -13.74
N PRO A 64 19.13 -16.12 -13.70
CA PRO A 64 17.74 -16.54 -13.47
C PRO A 64 17.21 -16.12 -12.09
N TRP A 65 18.10 -15.77 -11.16
CA TRP A 65 17.79 -15.33 -9.80
C TRP A 65 17.46 -13.83 -9.70
N LEU A 66 17.78 -13.03 -10.73
CA LEU A 66 17.48 -11.59 -10.78
C LEU A 66 16.20 -11.33 -11.58
N ARG A 67 15.05 -11.70 -11.01
CA ARG A 67 13.73 -11.39 -11.60
C ARG A 67 13.22 -10.06 -11.03
N PRO A 68 13.07 -9.01 -11.85
CA PRO A 68 12.53 -7.76 -11.34
C PRO A 68 11.09 -7.95 -10.87
N ARG A 69 10.77 -7.36 -9.73
CA ARG A 69 9.39 -7.18 -9.30
C ARG A 69 8.62 -6.42 -10.36
N GLN A 70 7.55 -7.00 -10.89
CA GLN A 70 6.69 -6.33 -11.85
C GLN A 70 5.80 -5.31 -11.13
N ALA A 71 5.82 -4.07 -11.64
CA ALA A 71 4.99 -3.00 -11.12
C ALA A 71 3.49 -3.32 -11.26
N PRO A 72 2.63 -2.75 -10.38
CA PRO A 72 1.19 -2.84 -10.55
C PRO A 72 0.77 -2.34 -11.93
N ARG A 73 -0.16 -3.06 -12.54
CA ARG A 73 -0.73 -2.63 -13.83
C ARG A 73 -1.50 -1.34 -13.63
N LEU A 74 -1.31 -0.39 -14.54
CA LEU A 74 -1.99 0.91 -14.50
C LEU A 74 -3.21 0.99 -15.43
N ASP A 75 -3.45 -0.05 -16.25
CA ASP A 75 -4.68 -0.10 -17.04
C ASP A 75 -5.90 -0.08 -16.11
N SER A 76 -6.81 0.85 -16.39
CA SER A 76 -8.03 1.08 -15.61
C SER A 76 -7.80 1.34 -14.11
N VAL A 77 -6.63 1.85 -13.70
CA VAL A 77 -6.34 2.10 -12.28
C VAL A 77 -7.31 3.09 -11.63
N ALA A 78 -7.78 4.09 -12.38
CA ALA A 78 -8.75 5.06 -11.90
C ALA A 78 -10.20 4.56 -11.95
N GLN A 79 -10.45 3.32 -12.40
CA GLN A 79 -11.70 2.61 -12.07
C GLN A 79 -11.59 1.96 -10.68
N ARG A 80 -10.38 1.52 -10.31
CA ARG A 80 -10.11 0.73 -9.10
C ARG A 80 -9.93 1.62 -7.89
N ILE A 81 -9.15 2.68 -8.04
CA ILE A 81 -8.66 3.54 -6.98
C ILE A 81 -9.20 4.96 -7.18
N ASP A 82 -9.61 5.60 -6.09
CA ASP A 82 -10.04 7.00 -6.06
C ASP A 82 -8.95 7.92 -6.66
N PRO A 83 -9.25 8.71 -7.70
CA PRO A 83 -8.30 9.65 -8.28
C PRO A 83 -7.69 10.63 -7.28
N PHE A 84 -8.42 11.04 -6.23
CA PHE A 84 -7.85 11.90 -5.20
C PHE A 84 -6.76 11.17 -4.39
N HIS A 85 -7.01 9.90 -4.05
CA HIS A 85 -5.99 9.08 -3.42
C HIS A 85 -4.77 8.86 -4.34
N LEU A 86 -4.96 8.78 -5.67
CA LEU A 86 -3.83 8.72 -6.61
C LEU A 86 -3.01 10.01 -6.62
N VAL A 87 -3.64 11.18 -6.45
CA VAL A 87 -2.93 12.46 -6.31
C VAL A 87 -2.05 12.43 -5.06
N ASP A 88 -2.64 12.06 -3.91
CA ASP A 88 -1.90 12.00 -2.65
C ASP A 88 -0.75 10.98 -2.72
N PHE A 89 -1.04 9.78 -3.21
CA PHE A 89 -0.06 8.69 -3.29
C PHE A 89 1.09 8.98 -4.26
N ILE A 90 0.85 9.58 -5.43
CA ILE A 90 1.93 9.91 -6.37
C ILE A 90 2.73 11.12 -5.87
N GLY A 91 2.08 12.04 -5.12
CA GLY A 91 2.73 13.20 -4.54
C GLY A 91 3.69 12.87 -3.40
N ASP A 92 3.29 11.94 -2.53
CA ASP A 92 4.10 11.40 -1.43
C ASP A 92 3.67 9.95 -1.11
N PRO A 93 4.31 8.95 -1.75
CA PRO A 93 3.95 7.56 -1.59
C PRO A 93 4.12 7.04 -0.15
N ALA A 94 5.16 7.49 0.54
CA ALA A 94 5.56 6.92 1.82
C ALA A 94 4.68 7.41 2.98
N SER A 95 4.20 8.66 2.92
CA SER A 95 3.22 9.15 3.89
C SER A 95 1.81 8.58 3.63
N THR A 96 1.47 8.35 2.36
CA THR A 96 0.15 7.81 1.98
C THR A 96 0.04 6.29 2.21
N HIS A 97 1.14 5.55 2.01
CA HIS A 97 1.23 4.12 2.26
C HIS A 97 2.58 3.76 2.88
N ALA A 98 2.61 3.73 4.21
CA ALA A 98 3.78 3.34 4.98
C ALA A 98 4.35 1.99 4.52
N GLY A 99 5.67 1.93 4.30
CA GLY A 99 6.34 0.72 3.84
C GLY A 99 6.15 0.38 2.36
N THR A 100 5.59 1.29 1.55
CA THR A 100 5.56 1.14 0.09
C THR A 100 6.97 1.04 -0.51
N VAL A 101 7.10 0.24 -1.58
CA VAL A 101 8.33 0.20 -2.39
C VAL A 101 8.36 1.25 -3.50
N MET A 102 7.26 1.98 -3.72
CA MET A 102 7.23 3.05 -4.71
C MET A 102 8.06 4.24 -4.21
N PRO A 103 9.15 4.61 -4.90
CA PRO A 103 9.98 5.74 -4.48
C PRO A 103 9.32 7.09 -4.77
N GLU A 104 9.80 8.13 -4.11
CA GLU A 104 9.38 9.52 -4.37
C GLU A 104 10.05 10.05 -5.65
N MET A 105 9.42 9.78 -6.79
CA MET A 105 9.98 10.10 -8.13
C MET A 105 10.07 11.60 -8.43
N LEU A 106 9.27 12.43 -7.75
CA LEU A 106 9.08 13.86 -8.06
C LEU A 106 9.67 14.80 -7.00
N SER A 107 10.45 14.28 -6.06
CA SER A 107 11.08 15.05 -4.96
C SER A 107 12.02 16.17 -5.43
N HIS A 108 12.57 16.03 -6.64
CA HIS A 108 13.44 17.04 -7.26
C HIS A 108 12.69 18.29 -7.76
N LEU A 109 11.36 18.24 -7.85
CA LEU A 109 10.54 19.37 -8.29
C LEU A 109 10.16 20.25 -7.09
N LYS A 110 10.03 21.56 -7.34
CA LYS A 110 9.44 22.47 -6.36
C LYS A 110 7.99 22.08 -6.10
N GLU A 111 7.47 22.42 -4.91
CA GLU A 111 6.13 22.05 -4.46
C GLU A 111 5.03 22.27 -5.52
N LEU A 112 4.96 23.49 -6.08
CA LEU A 112 3.94 23.84 -7.07
C LEU A 112 4.07 23.00 -8.35
N ASP A 113 5.30 22.84 -8.86
CA ASP A 113 5.59 22.07 -10.06
C ASP A 113 5.31 20.59 -9.86
N ARG A 114 5.63 20.04 -8.66
CA ARG A 114 5.32 18.67 -8.25
C ARG A 114 3.81 18.44 -8.28
N GLN A 115 3.03 19.31 -7.65
CA GLN A 115 1.57 19.20 -7.65
C GLN A 115 0.96 19.27 -9.07
N VAL A 116 1.50 20.14 -9.94
CA VAL A 116 1.07 20.20 -11.35
C VAL A 116 1.40 18.90 -12.08
N ALA A 117 2.60 18.37 -11.91
CA ALA A 117 3.02 17.10 -12.53
C ALA A 117 2.14 15.93 -12.08
N VAL A 118 1.92 15.80 -10.76
CA VAL A 118 1.04 14.78 -10.17
C VAL A 118 -0.36 14.84 -10.77
N ARG A 119 -1.00 16.02 -10.80
CA ARG A 119 -2.35 16.18 -11.36
C ARG A 119 -2.42 15.79 -12.84
N ARG A 120 -1.39 16.11 -13.63
CA ARG A 120 -1.31 15.72 -15.05
C ARG A 120 -1.18 14.21 -15.22
N LEU A 121 -0.35 13.56 -14.40
CA LEU A 121 -0.22 12.10 -14.40
C LEU A 121 -1.55 11.43 -14.03
N VAL A 122 -2.22 11.88 -12.98
CA VAL A 122 -3.52 11.33 -12.57
C VAL A 122 -4.58 11.59 -13.63
N ALA A 123 -4.62 12.77 -14.25
CA ALA A 123 -5.55 13.06 -15.35
C ALA A 123 -5.38 12.08 -16.52
N TYR A 124 -4.14 11.76 -16.89
CA TYR A 124 -3.85 10.72 -17.88
C TYR A 124 -4.36 9.35 -17.43
N LEU A 125 -4.14 8.94 -16.18
CA LEU A 125 -4.63 7.67 -15.65
C LEU A 125 -6.17 7.58 -15.64
N VAL A 126 -6.85 8.70 -15.35
CA VAL A 126 -8.31 8.82 -15.43
C VAL A 126 -8.79 8.64 -16.87
N ASP A 127 -8.20 9.37 -17.82
CA ASP A 127 -8.53 9.26 -19.24
C ASP A 127 -8.37 7.83 -19.77
N ARG A 128 -7.24 7.18 -19.43
CA ARG A 128 -6.97 5.79 -19.84
C ARG A 128 -7.92 4.78 -19.21
N SER A 129 -8.56 5.14 -18.10
CA SER A 129 -9.45 4.25 -17.36
C SER A 129 -10.86 4.20 -17.92
N LYS A 130 -11.27 5.07 -18.86
CA LYS A 130 -12.58 5.08 -19.55
C LYS A 130 -13.85 5.21 -18.68
N THR A 131 -13.82 4.79 -17.42
CA THR A 131 -14.92 4.81 -16.45
C THR A 131 -14.39 5.45 -15.17
N SER A 132 -15.22 6.25 -14.52
CA SER A 132 -14.88 6.87 -13.25
C SER A 132 -15.03 5.90 -12.08
N TRP A 133 -14.11 5.99 -11.13
CA TRP A 133 -14.29 5.46 -9.79
C TRP A 133 -15.55 6.04 -9.15
N GLN A 134 -16.27 5.21 -8.39
CA GLN A 134 -17.45 5.61 -7.65
C GLN A 134 -17.40 5.04 -6.24
N ARG A 135 -17.77 5.87 -5.27
CA ARG A 135 -17.98 5.44 -3.90
C ARG A 135 -19.33 4.74 -3.80
N SER A 136 -19.35 3.59 -3.14
CA SER A 136 -20.56 2.80 -2.90
C SER A 136 -20.86 2.72 -1.40
N VAL A 137 -22.14 2.73 -1.03
CA VAL A 137 -22.55 2.41 0.33
C VAL A 137 -22.39 0.89 0.53
N PRO A 138 -21.66 0.43 1.54
CA PRO A 138 -21.56 -1.00 1.82
C PRO A 138 -22.92 -1.62 2.20
N ASP A 139 -23.23 -2.81 1.69
CA ASP A 139 -24.41 -3.57 2.07
C ASP A 139 -24.21 -4.21 3.45
N ARG A 140 -25.12 -3.93 4.40
CA ARG A 140 -25.04 -4.41 5.78
C ARG A 140 -25.15 -5.92 5.91
N VAL A 141 -25.99 -6.56 5.08
CA VAL A 141 -26.13 -8.03 5.09
C VAL A 141 -24.85 -8.67 4.56
N ALA A 142 -24.27 -8.09 3.51
CA ALA A 142 -23.01 -8.55 2.96
C ALA A 142 -21.83 -8.35 3.92
N ILE A 143 -21.83 -7.29 4.74
CA ILE A 143 -20.80 -7.02 5.75
C ILE A 143 -20.72 -8.14 6.79
N GLU A 144 -21.85 -8.59 7.35
CA GLU A 144 -21.86 -9.63 8.39
C GLU A 144 -21.32 -10.96 7.86
N GLU A 145 -21.72 -11.34 6.64
CA GLU A 145 -21.20 -12.51 5.96
C GLU A 145 -19.71 -12.35 5.60
N GLY A 146 -19.32 -11.17 5.14
CA GLY A 146 -17.94 -10.83 4.80
C GLY A 146 -17.00 -10.92 5.99
N GLU A 147 -17.44 -10.51 7.18
CA GLU A 147 -16.66 -10.64 8.42
C GLU A 147 -16.38 -12.11 8.76
N ARG A 148 -17.41 -12.95 8.67
CA ARG A 148 -17.30 -14.39 8.90
C ARG A 148 -16.33 -15.02 7.89
N LEU A 149 -16.48 -14.71 6.62
CA LEU A 149 -15.62 -15.22 5.54
C LEU A 149 -14.17 -14.74 5.68
N TYR A 150 -13.93 -13.48 6.05
CA TYR A 150 -12.60 -12.93 6.26
C TYR A 150 -11.78 -13.77 7.25
N HIS A 151 -12.42 -14.24 8.32
CA HIS A 151 -11.77 -15.12 9.30
C HIS A 151 -11.66 -16.56 8.81
N GLN A 152 -12.71 -17.12 8.20
CA GLN A 152 -12.74 -18.52 7.77
C GLN A 152 -11.80 -18.83 6.60
N VAL A 153 -11.68 -17.91 5.65
CA VAL A 153 -10.75 -18.01 4.51
C VAL A 153 -9.29 -17.92 4.99
N GLY A 154 -9.06 -17.33 6.18
CA GLY A 154 -7.72 -17.16 6.74
C GLY A 154 -7.04 -15.85 6.35
N CYS A 155 -7.80 -14.80 6.00
CA CYS A 155 -7.23 -13.48 5.70
C CYS A 155 -6.39 -12.97 6.89
N VAL A 156 -6.82 -13.28 8.11
CA VAL A 156 -6.16 -12.94 9.37
C VAL A 156 -4.78 -13.58 9.57
N SER A 157 -4.40 -14.55 8.72
CA SER A 157 -3.03 -15.11 8.74
C SER A 157 -2.00 -14.12 8.22
N CYS A 158 -2.41 -13.20 7.32
CA CYS A 158 -1.53 -12.19 6.72
C CYS A 158 -1.97 -10.75 7.00
N HIS A 159 -3.24 -10.49 7.28
CA HIS A 159 -3.80 -9.16 7.57
C HIS A 159 -4.27 -9.08 9.02
N GLU A 160 -4.30 -7.88 9.61
CA GLU A 160 -4.80 -7.74 10.98
C GLU A 160 -6.26 -8.21 11.13
N PRO A 161 -6.64 -8.83 12.25
CA PRO A 161 -8.04 -9.10 12.57
C PRO A 161 -8.86 -7.80 12.56
N LEU A 162 -10.02 -7.85 11.92
CA LEU A 162 -10.95 -6.73 11.80
C LEU A 162 -12.30 -7.10 12.43
N GLY A 163 -13.14 -6.09 12.69
CA GLY A 163 -14.49 -6.31 13.23
C GLY A 163 -14.48 -6.68 14.71
N ALA A 164 -15.39 -7.55 15.14
CA ALA A 164 -15.54 -7.94 16.54
C ALA A 164 -14.30 -8.67 17.11
N ALA A 165 -13.49 -9.27 16.23
CA ALA A 165 -12.26 -9.96 16.59
C ALA A 165 -11.01 -9.06 16.57
N ALA A 166 -11.17 -7.74 16.34
CA ALA A 166 -10.07 -6.77 16.36
C ALA A 166 -9.48 -6.63 17.77
N THR A 167 -8.61 -7.56 18.12
CA THR A 167 -7.74 -7.52 19.29
C THR A 167 -6.35 -7.15 18.79
N ALA A 168 -5.82 -6.00 19.21
CA ALA A 168 -4.52 -5.52 18.72
C ALA A 168 -3.39 -6.40 19.26
N PRO A 169 -2.67 -7.17 18.43
CA PRO A 169 -1.40 -7.72 18.85
C PRO A 169 -0.35 -6.62 18.66
N ALA A 170 0.33 -6.23 19.74
CA ALA A 170 1.26 -5.09 19.74
C ALA A 170 2.49 -5.25 18.81
N HIS A 171 2.73 -6.41 18.21
CA HIS A 171 3.91 -6.68 17.36
C HIS A 171 3.61 -7.75 16.29
N SER A 172 2.64 -7.47 15.43
CA SER A 172 2.26 -8.39 14.36
C SER A 172 2.95 -8.01 13.03
N ASN A 173 3.45 -9.03 12.32
CA ASN A 173 3.97 -8.91 10.95
C ASN A 173 2.84 -8.87 9.90
N ARG A 174 1.59 -8.73 10.33
CA ARG A 174 0.44 -8.69 9.45
C ARG A 174 0.29 -7.32 8.81
N LEU A 175 -0.29 -7.34 7.62
CA LEU A 175 -0.56 -6.18 6.80
C LEU A 175 -1.67 -5.35 7.44
N THR A 176 -1.30 -4.14 7.86
CA THR A 176 -2.23 -3.06 8.17
C THR A 176 -2.51 -2.28 6.89
N GLY A 177 -3.76 -1.85 6.70
CA GLY A 177 -4.10 -1.18 5.46
C GLY A 177 -5.56 -0.75 5.40
N ARG A 178 -5.73 0.50 5.00
CA ARG A 178 -7.00 1.14 4.71
C ARG A 178 -7.31 0.96 3.22
N VAL A 179 -8.52 0.52 2.90
CA VAL A 179 -8.93 0.20 1.51
C VAL A 179 -10.09 1.05 1.00
N GLU A 180 -10.47 2.11 1.71
CA GLU A 180 -11.62 2.98 1.38
C GLU A 180 -11.43 3.76 0.07
N HIS A 181 -10.19 3.85 -0.41
CA HIS A 181 -9.86 4.38 -1.73
C HIS A 181 -10.19 3.39 -2.86
N TRP A 182 -10.50 2.12 -2.57
CA TRP A 182 -10.94 1.17 -3.58
C TRP A 182 -12.43 1.34 -3.90
N SER A 183 -12.80 1.17 -5.17
CA SER A 183 -14.20 0.93 -5.52
C SER A 183 -14.57 -0.49 -5.11
N GLN A 184 -15.78 -0.67 -4.58
CA GLN A 184 -16.27 -1.99 -4.18
C GLN A 184 -16.21 -3.04 -5.31
N PRO A 185 -16.73 -2.80 -6.53
CA PRO A 185 -16.74 -3.85 -7.56
C PRO A 185 -15.32 -4.24 -8.01
N GLN A 186 -14.37 -3.30 -7.96
CA GLN A 186 -12.99 -3.59 -8.30
C GLN A 186 -12.23 -4.26 -7.17
N LEU A 187 -12.58 -3.97 -5.91
CA LEU A 187 -12.04 -4.72 -4.77
C LEU A 187 -12.53 -6.17 -4.83
N THR A 188 -13.81 -6.41 -5.12
CA THR A 188 -14.36 -7.75 -5.37
C THR A 188 -13.58 -8.47 -6.46
N ARG A 189 -13.28 -7.81 -7.58
CA ARG A 189 -12.45 -8.37 -8.65
C ARG A 189 -11.03 -8.70 -8.20
N PHE A 190 -10.40 -7.79 -7.47
CA PHE A 190 -9.05 -7.96 -6.95
C PHE A 190 -8.94 -9.14 -5.99
N LEU A 191 -9.89 -9.30 -5.06
CA LEU A 191 -9.88 -10.40 -4.09
C LEU A 191 -9.97 -11.78 -4.76
N ARG A 192 -10.62 -11.88 -5.93
CA ARG A 192 -10.68 -13.13 -6.71
C ARG A 192 -9.40 -13.41 -7.48
N ASP A 193 -8.84 -12.38 -8.09
CA ASP A 193 -7.65 -12.48 -8.94
C ASP A 193 -6.69 -11.30 -8.69
N PRO A 194 -5.89 -11.37 -7.61
CA PRO A 194 -4.98 -10.28 -7.24
C PRO A 194 -3.91 -10.03 -8.31
N HIS A 195 -3.39 -11.12 -8.90
CA HIS A 195 -2.29 -11.09 -9.86
C HIS A 195 -2.68 -10.46 -11.21
N SER A 196 -3.96 -10.44 -11.57
CA SER A 196 -4.44 -9.69 -12.74
C SER A 196 -4.06 -8.22 -12.72
N SER A 197 -3.94 -7.64 -11.52
CA SER A 197 -3.71 -6.21 -11.32
C SER A 197 -2.36 -5.90 -10.67
N ARG A 198 -1.85 -6.84 -9.86
CA ARG A 198 -0.55 -6.78 -9.18
C ARG A 198 0.20 -8.09 -9.44
N PRO A 199 0.87 -8.24 -10.59
CA PRO A 199 1.49 -9.51 -10.98
C PRO A 199 2.49 -10.03 -9.94
N SER A 200 3.30 -9.15 -9.35
CA SER A 200 4.23 -9.47 -8.26
C SER A 200 3.67 -9.14 -6.86
N GLY A 201 2.34 -9.07 -6.72
CA GLY A 201 1.69 -8.98 -5.42
C GLY A 201 1.91 -10.24 -4.59
N ARG A 202 2.02 -10.09 -3.27
CA ARG A 202 2.22 -11.23 -2.34
C ARG A 202 0.91 -11.92 -1.95
N MET A 203 -0.24 -11.29 -2.18
CA MET A 203 -1.54 -11.88 -1.90
C MET A 203 -1.86 -12.93 -2.98
N PRO A 204 -1.97 -14.23 -2.63
CA PRO A 204 -2.32 -15.27 -3.59
C PRO A 204 -3.81 -15.21 -3.95
N SER A 205 -4.20 -15.91 -5.01
CA SER A 205 -5.62 -16.22 -5.20
C SER A 205 -6.07 -17.21 -4.12
N LEU A 206 -7.15 -16.86 -3.42
CA LEU A 206 -7.70 -17.64 -2.31
C LEU A 206 -8.83 -18.59 -2.74
N GLY A 207 -9.10 -18.71 -4.06
CA GLY A 207 -10.16 -19.57 -4.58
C GLY A 207 -11.59 -19.07 -4.34
N LEU A 208 -11.76 -17.78 -4.04
CA LEU A 208 -13.06 -17.18 -3.70
C LEU A 208 -14.04 -17.20 -4.88
N SER A 209 -15.28 -17.59 -4.59
CA SER A 209 -16.40 -17.33 -5.49
C SER A 209 -16.67 -15.82 -5.61
N HIS A 210 -17.47 -15.44 -6.61
CA HIS A 210 -17.85 -14.04 -6.77
C HIS A 210 -18.57 -13.48 -5.54
N ARG A 211 -19.53 -14.25 -5.00
CA ARG A 211 -20.33 -13.86 -3.83
C ARG A 211 -19.48 -13.71 -2.57
N GLU A 212 -18.54 -14.61 -2.33
CA GLU A 212 -17.66 -14.53 -1.15
C GLU A 212 -16.74 -13.32 -1.23
N ALA A 213 -16.11 -13.09 -2.38
CA ALA A 213 -15.26 -11.94 -2.60
C ALA A 213 -16.04 -10.62 -2.47
N ASP A 214 -17.29 -10.61 -2.92
CA ASP A 214 -18.18 -9.45 -2.85
C ASP A 214 -18.55 -9.11 -1.40
N ALA A 215 -18.94 -10.11 -0.62
CA ALA A 215 -19.22 -9.96 0.81
C ALA A 215 -17.99 -9.46 1.59
N ILE A 216 -16.81 -10.04 1.33
CA ILE A 216 -15.56 -9.59 1.94
C ILE A 216 -15.25 -8.14 1.53
N ALA A 217 -15.44 -7.76 0.27
CA ALA A 217 -15.22 -6.38 -0.18
C ALA A 217 -16.13 -5.39 0.56
N HIS A 218 -17.41 -5.74 0.76
CA HIS A 218 -18.33 -4.95 1.56
C HIS A 218 -17.88 -4.81 3.02
N PHE A 219 -17.44 -5.91 3.65
CA PHE A 219 -16.87 -5.89 5.00
C PHE A 219 -15.62 -5.00 5.10
N LEU A 220 -14.68 -5.11 4.15
CA LEU A 220 -13.48 -4.28 4.17
C LEU A 220 -13.78 -2.79 3.99
N LEU A 221 -14.84 -2.47 3.23
CA LEU A 221 -15.30 -1.09 2.98
C LEU A 221 -16.33 -0.58 3.99
N ARG A 222 -16.69 -1.34 5.04
CA ARG A 222 -17.78 -1.04 5.99
C ARG A 222 -17.76 0.36 6.62
N GLU A 223 -16.58 0.98 6.74
CA GLU A 223 -16.41 2.33 7.33
C GLU A 223 -16.55 3.46 6.30
N THR A 224 -16.73 3.12 5.01
CA THR A 224 -16.89 4.09 3.93
C THR A 224 -18.22 4.83 4.08
N ARG A 225 -18.15 6.14 4.31
CA ARG A 225 -19.32 7.02 4.38
C ARG A 225 -19.46 7.79 3.06
N ILE A 226 -20.69 7.85 2.54
CA ILE A 226 -21.05 8.80 1.47
C ILE A 226 -21.64 10.02 2.18
N ALA A 227 -21.08 11.21 1.93
CA ALA A 227 -21.71 12.44 2.39
C ALA A 227 -23.06 12.57 1.68
N ALA A 228 -24.13 12.74 2.46
CA ALA A 228 -25.49 12.90 1.97
C ALA A 228 -25.66 14.20 1.17
#